data_AF-A0A934E918-F1
#
_entry.id   AF-A0A934E918-F1
#
_cell.length_a   1.000
_cell.length_b   1.000
_cell.length_c   1.000
_cell.angle_alpha   90.00
_cell.angle_beta   90.00
_cell.angle_gamma   90.00
#
_symmetry.space_group_name_H-M   'P 1'
#
loop_
_entity.id
_entity.type
_entity.pdbx_description
1 polymer ?
#
loop_
_entity_poly.entity_id
_entity_poly.type
_entity_poly.pdbx_seq_one_letter_code
_entity_poly.pdbx_strand_id
1 'polypeptide(L)'
;MKKPMMYVLCMVIGVMLFGGASALASGYPFAILSSSGPMPTILLGKFASDNGQFTQAEAQNLTAPIAAILQKFFSSTATSVLTPNQLAAYDADTLKTLVKSNYKNWGYSTYTFVNITKTPEYAAGFGPNVRQDIYIADKAYLVNVQADYLYVTSIEQPYMYLTY
;
A
#
# COMPACT_ATOMS: atom_id res chain seq x y z
N MET A 1 -14.13 23.46 7.33
CA MET A 1 -13.88 22.13 6.72
C MET A 1 -13.07 21.29 7.70
N LYS A 2 -13.69 20.31 8.38
CA LYS A 2 -13.06 19.45 9.42
C LYS A 2 -13.31 17.95 9.12
N LYS A 3 -13.07 17.50 7.88
CA LYS A 3 -13.36 16.11 7.47
C LYS A 3 -12.19 15.09 7.50
N PRO A 4 -10.89 15.43 7.42
CA PRO A 4 -9.85 14.40 7.29
C PRO A 4 -9.70 13.53 8.56
N MET A 5 -9.94 14.12 9.73
CA MET A 5 -9.81 13.42 11.02
C MET A 5 -10.89 12.35 11.23
N MET A 6 -12.08 12.50 10.62
CA MET A 6 -13.16 11.50 10.71
C MET A 6 -12.91 10.30 9.78
N TYR A 7 -12.24 10.49 8.64
CA TYR A 7 -11.94 9.40 7.71
C TYR A 7 -10.78 8.52 8.20
N VAL A 8 -9.73 9.13 8.76
CA VAL A 8 -8.68 8.40 9.48
C VAL A 8 -9.28 7.65 10.65
N LEU A 9 -10.18 8.29 11.41
CA LEU A 9 -10.87 7.65 12.53
C LEU A 9 -11.77 6.49 12.07
N CYS A 10 -12.51 6.59 10.96
CA CYS A 10 -13.33 5.49 10.44
C CYS A 10 -12.50 4.32 9.90
N MET A 11 -11.35 4.60 9.27
CA MET A 11 -10.42 3.55 8.85
C MET A 11 -9.78 2.90 10.07
N VAL A 12 -9.31 3.69 11.04
CA VAL A 12 -8.74 3.23 12.31
C VAL A 12 -9.76 2.47 13.16
N ILE A 13 -11.04 2.88 13.19
CA ILE A 13 -12.14 2.16 13.85
C ILE A 13 -12.52 0.89 13.07
N GLY A 14 -12.57 0.92 11.74
CA GLY A 14 -12.72 -0.29 10.91
C GLY A 14 -11.54 -1.26 11.09
N VAL A 15 -10.35 -0.73 11.32
CA VAL A 15 -9.09 -1.41 11.65
C VAL A 15 -9.00 -1.72 13.17
N MET A 16 -9.99 -1.37 13.99
CA MET A 16 -10.06 -1.82 15.38
C MET A 16 -11.19 -2.82 15.63
N LEU A 17 -12.29 -2.73 14.87
CA LEU A 17 -13.50 -3.54 15.09
C LEU A 17 -13.44 -4.96 14.49
N PHE A 18 -12.52 -5.23 13.57
CA PHE A 18 -12.40 -6.54 12.91
C PHE A 18 -11.12 -7.31 13.29
N GLY A 19 -10.60 -7.04 14.50
CA GLY A 19 -9.39 -7.67 15.02
C GLY A 19 -9.51 -9.20 15.08
N GLY A 20 -8.70 -9.87 14.28
CA GLY A 20 -8.45 -11.30 14.35
C GLY A 20 -7.03 -11.53 13.90
N ALA A 21 -6.17 -11.97 14.83
CA ALA A 21 -4.76 -12.23 14.59
C ALA A 21 -4.59 -13.28 13.49
N SER A 22 -4.42 -12.83 12.25
CA SER A 22 -3.84 -13.66 11.20
C SER A 22 -2.33 -13.47 11.28
N ALA A 23 -1.62 -14.59 11.38
CA ALA A 23 -0.18 -14.61 11.18
C ALA A 23 0.16 -13.80 9.91
N LEU A 24 1.28 -13.07 9.92
CA LEU A 24 1.81 -12.25 8.82
C LEU A 24 2.21 -13.06 7.56
N ALA A 25 1.49 -14.15 7.28
CA ALA A 25 1.68 -15.11 6.21
C ALA A 25 1.58 -14.47 4.82
N SER A 26 0.91 -13.32 4.71
CA SER A 26 0.65 -12.65 3.45
C SER A 26 1.43 -11.35 3.25
N GLY A 27 2.43 -11.03 4.09
CA GLY A 27 3.24 -9.82 3.95
C GLY A 27 2.93 -8.70 4.94
N TYR A 28 3.76 -7.65 4.91
CA TYR A 28 3.65 -6.49 5.81
C TYR A 28 2.94 -5.33 5.10
N PRO A 29 1.77 -4.88 5.60
CA PRO A 29 1.01 -3.83 4.96
C PRO A 29 1.53 -2.42 5.31
N PHE A 30 1.33 -1.46 4.43
CA PHE A 30 1.38 -0.03 4.73
C PHE A 30 0.29 0.69 3.93
N ALA A 31 -0.09 1.90 4.33
CA ALA A 31 -1.10 2.67 3.60
C ALA A 31 -0.72 4.15 3.47
N ILE A 32 -1.06 4.75 2.34
CA ILE A 32 -1.00 6.19 2.11
C ILE A 32 -2.43 6.68 1.93
N LEU A 33 -2.84 7.59 2.80
CA LEU A 33 -4.15 8.21 2.75
C LEU A 33 -3.98 9.61 2.16
N SER A 34 -4.53 9.83 0.97
CA SER A 34 -4.56 11.16 0.36
C SER A 34 -5.97 11.70 0.35
N SER A 35 -6.18 12.84 1.01
CA SER A 35 -7.45 13.58 1.02
C SER A 35 -7.37 14.92 0.29
N SER A 36 -6.19 15.30 -0.20
CA SER A 36 -5.93 16.55 -0.91
C SER A 36 -5.56 16.27 -2.37
N GLY A 37 -6.44 16.70 -3.27
CA GLY A 37 -6.32 16.53 -4.72
C GLY A 37 -7.70 16.48 -5.39
N PRO A 38 -7.78 16.45 -6.73
CA PRO A 38 -9.05 16.29 -7.45
C PRO A 38 -9.70 14.93 -7.19
N MET A 39 -8.94 13.93 -6.72
CA MET A 39 -9.42 12.58 -6.42
C MET A 39 -8.79 12.07 -5.12
N PRO A 40 -9.54 12.03 -4.00
CA PRO A 40 -9.11 11.37 -2.77
C PRO A 40 -8.84 9.88 -3.02
N THR A 41 -7.67 9.40 -2.58
CA THR A 41 -7.19 8.05 -2.91
C THR A 41 -6.61 7.35 -1.68
N ILE A 42 -6.90 6.05 -1.57
CA ILE A 42 -6.14 5.14 -0.70
C ILE A 42 -5.15 4.38 -1.55
N LEU A 43 -3.87 4.43 -1.19
CA LEU A 43 -2.87 3.48 -1.66
C LEU A 43 -2.59 2.49 -0.53
N LEU A 44 -2.88 1.22 -0.76
CA LEU A 44 -2.47 0.15 0.15
C LEU A 44 -1.30 -0.59 -0.48
N GLY A 45 -0.20 -0.69 0.23
CA GLY A 45 0.92 -1.50 -0.21
C GLY A 45 1.17 -2.72 0.67
N LYS A 46 1.77 -3.74 0.07
CA LYS A 46 2.15 -5.01 0.69
C LYS A 46 3.62 -5.25 0.42
N PHE A 47 4.44 -5.32 1.46
CA PHE A 47 5.78 -5.90 1.35
C PHE A 47 5.65 -7.42 1.44
N ALA A 48 6.07 -8.11 0.39
CA ALA A 48 6.10 -9.57 0.31
C ALA A 48 6.91 -10.18 1.47
N SER A 49 6.32 -11.08 2.26
CA SER A 49 7.05 -11.86 3.28
C SER A 49 7.32 -13.30 2.83
N ASP A 50 6.73 -13.73 1.72
CA ASP A 50 6.96 -15.04 1.13
C ASP A 50 8.43 -15.23 0.80
N ASN A 51 8.94 -16.43 1.08
CA ASN A 51 10.33 -16.81 0.82
C ASN A 51 11.37 -15.86 1.43
N GLY A 52 11.04 -15.15 2.51
CA GLY A 52 11.96 -14.25 3.19
C GLY A 52 12.29 -12.97 2.40
N GLN A 53 11.42 -12.56 1.47
CA GLN A 53 11.64 -11.36 0.67
C GLN A 53 11.85 -10.11 1.52
N PHE A 54 10.98 -9.84 2.48
CA PHE A 54 11.17 -8.78 3.46
C PHE A 54 11.01 -9.31 4.88
N THR A 55 11.73 -8.68 5.80
CA THR A 55 11.43 -8.71 7.24
C THR A 55 10.55 -7.52 7.62
N GLN A 56 9.90 -7.59 8.78
CA GLN A 56 9.10 -6.47 9.29
C GLN A 56 9.94 -5.19 9.45
N ALA A 57 11.18 -5.33 9.92
CA ALA A 57 12.09 -4.20 10.12
C ALA A 57 12.47 -3.53 8.79
N GLU A 58 12.77 -4.32 7.75
CA GLU A 58 13.02 -3.79 6.41
C GLU A 58 11.79 -3.08 5.85
N ALA A 59 10.61 -3.71 5.94
CA ALA A 59 9.36 -3.11 5.48
C ALA A 59 9.07 -1.77 6.19
N GLN A 60 9.30 -1.72 7.50
CA GLN A 60 9.14 -0.51 8.30
C GLN A 60 10.10 0.61 7.86
N ASN A 61 11.37 0.28 7.61
CA ASN A 61 12.38 1.25 7.19
C ASN A 61 12.14 1.75 5.75
N LEU A 62 11.67 0.89 4.86
CA LEU A 62 11.40 1.22 3.46
C LEU A 62 10.07 1.94 3.24
N THR A 63 9.19 1.99 4.24
CA THR A 63 7.86 2.60 4.09
C THR A 63 7.94 4.08 3.70
N ALA A 64 8.78 4.86 4.38
CA ALA A 64 8.92 6.29 4.10
C ALA A 64 9.46 6.59 2.69
N PRO A 65 10.60 6.02 2.24
CA PRO A 65 11.13 6.29 0.90
C PRO A 65 10.19 5.78 -0.21
N ILE A 66 9.57 4.61 -0.05
CA ILE A 66 8.59 4.12 -1.04
C ILE A 66 7.35 5.01 -1.06
N ALA A 67 6.84 5.45 0.10
CA ALA A 67 5.71 6.35 0.14
C ALA A 67 6.01 7.69 -0.56
N ALA A 68 7.24 8.20 -0.46
CA ALA A 68 7.65 9.42 -1.16
C ALA A 68 7.65 9.23 -2.69
N ILE A 69 8.08 8.06 -3.18
CA ILE A 69 8.08 7.73 -4.61
C ILE A 69 6.65 7.60 -5.14
N LEU A 70 5.81 6.83 -4.44
CA LEU A 70 4.41 6.65 -4.83
C LEU A 70 3.65 7.98 -4.83
N GLN A 71 3.87 8.84 -3.82
CA GLN A 71 3.25 10.17 -3.79
C GLN A 71 3.63 11.03 -5.00
N LYS A 72 4.90 11.01 -5.41
CA LYS A 72 5.36 11.69 -6.63
C LYS A 72 4.73 11.08 -7.88
N PHE A 73 4.73 9.74 -7.98
CA PHE A 73 4.17 9.02 -9.13
C PHE A 73 2.67 9.32 -9.33
N PHE A 74 1.89 9.33 -8.25
CA PHE A 74 0.45 9.60 -8.28
C PHE A 74 0.10 11.09 -8.19
N SER A 75 1.09 11.98 -8.15
CA SER A 75 0.88 13.42 -7.91
C SER A 75 -0.05 13.69 -6.72
N SER A 76 0.07 12.88 -5.67
CA SER A 76 -0.82 12.87 -4.51
C SER A 76 -0.10 13.43 -3.28
N THR A 77 -0.77 14.31 -2.54
CA THR A 77 -0.26 14.75 -1.24
C THR A 77 -0.82 13.84 -0.15
N ALA A 78 0.05 13.11 0.57
CA ALA A 78 -0.42 12.29 1.68
C ALA A 78 -0.91 13.16 2.83
N THR A 79 -2.09 12.82 3.34
CA THR A 79 -2.59 13.30 4.63
C THR A 79 -2.05 12.44 5.77
N SER A 80 -1.81 11.16 5.52
CA SER A 80 -1.20 10.24 6.48
C SER A 80 -0.50 9.08 5.76
N VAL A 81 0.58 8.58 6.35
CA VAL A 81 1.23 7.32 5.97
C VAL A 81 1.17 6.40 7.18
N LEU A 82 0.48 5.27 7.05
CA LEU A 82 0.37 4.22 8.05
C LEU A 82 1.43 3.16 7.78
N THR A 83 2.29 2.89 8.76
CA THR A 83 3.42 1.96 8.62
C THR A 83 3.05 0.52 8.99
N PRO A 84 3.89 -0.48 8.63
CA PRO A 84 3.71 -1.86 9.05
C PRO A 84 3.45 -2.03 10.54
N ASN A 85 4.19 -1.34 11.41
CA ASN A 85 3.97 -1.43 12.84
C ASN A 85 2.60 -0.89 13.28
N GLN A 86 2.07 0.14 12.61
CA GLN A 86 0.75 0.69 12.91
C GLN A 86 -0.39 -0.19 12.38
N LEU A 87 -0.11 -1.03 11.38
CA LEU A 87 -1.06 -1.96 10.76
C LEU A 87 -0.83 -3.42 11.15
N ALA A 88 0.06 -3.69 12.10
CA ALA A 88 0.52 -5.04 12.46
C ALA A 88 -0.58 -5.99 12.96
N ALA A 89 -1.76 -5.46 13.29
CA ALA A 89 -2.93 -6.24 13.66
C ALA A 89 -3.58 -7.00 12.49
N TYR A 90 -3.14 -6.76 11.26
CA TYR A 90 -3.72 -7.35 10.05
C TYR A 90 -2.68 -7.93 9.11
N ASP A 91 -3.02 -9.05 8.49
CA ASP A 91 -2.36 -9.47 7.26
C ASP A 91 -2.71 -8.55 6.08
N ALA A 92 -1.76 -8.42 5.15
CA ALA A 92 -1.89 -7.49 4.03
C ALA A 92 -3.03 -7.83 3.06
N ASP A 93 -3.40 -9.10 2.90
CA ASP A 93 -4.46 -9.52 1.97
C ASP A 93 -5.87 -9.29 2.56
N THR A 94 -6.02 -9.42 3.88
CA THR A 94 -7.23 -9.02 4.61
C THR A 94 -7.44 -7.51 4.51
N LEU A 95 -6.42 -6.69 4.76
CA LEU A 95 -6.53 -5.24 4.58
C LEU A 95 -6.90 -4.87 3.14
N LYS A 96 -6.27 -5.53 2.16
CA LYS A 96 -6.57 -5.34 0.74
C LYS A 96 -8.05 -5.56 0.43
N THR A 97 -8.63 -6.65 0.95
CA THR A 97 -10.05 -6.98 0.78
C THR A 97 -10.98 -6.00 1.49
N LEU A 98 -10.63 -5.61 2.73
CA LEU A 98 -11.39 -4.67 3.53
C LEU A 98 -11.43 -3.27 2.87
N VAL A 99 -10.28 -2.75 2.46
CA VAL A 99 -10.15 -1.44 1.81
C VAL A 99 -10.92 -1.45 0.49
N LYS A 100 -10.72 -2.46 -0.35
CA LYS A 100 -11.43 -2.60 -1.64
C LYS A 100 -12.95 -2.53 -1.47
N SER A 101 -13.47 -3.15 -0.42
CA SER A 101 -14.91 -3.23 -0.17
C SER A 101 -15.51 -1.93 0.39
N ASN A 102 -14.70 -1.06 1.01
CA ASN A 102 -15.20 0.05 1.82
C ASN A 102 -14.67 1.43 1.45
N TYR A 103 -13.64 1.58 0.61
CA TYR A 103 -13.00 2.88 0.36
C TYR A 103 -13.98 3.97 -0.12
N LYS A 104 -14.97 3.64 -0.94
CA LYS A 104 -16.02 4.59 -1.37
C LYS A 104 -16.91 5.04 -0.20
N ASN A 105 -17.28 4.12 0.69
CA ASN A 105 -18.04 4.44 1.90
C ASN A 105 -17.23 5.31 2.87
N TRP A 106 -15.89 5.18 2.83
CA TRP A 106 -14.96 6.04 3.56
C TRP A 106 -14.67 7.37 2.86
N GLY A 107 -15.35 7.68 1.76
CA GLY A 107 -15.22 8.96 1.05
C GLY A 107 -14.03 9.07 0.10
N TYR A 108 -13.35 7.95 -0.19
CA TYR A 108 -12.28 7.92 -1.18
C TYR A 108 -12.85 7.62 -2.57
N SER A 109 -12.35 8.33 -3.57
CA SER A 109 -12.79 8.18 -4.96
C SER A 109 -12.13 6.98 -5.61
N THR A 110 -10.87 6.68 -5.27
CA THR A 110 -10.14 5.54 -5.85
C THR A 110 -9.35 4.76 -4.82
N TYR A 111 -9.02 3.52 -5.22
CA TYR A 111 -8.20 2.61 -4.46
C TYR A 111 -7.15 1.96 -5.38
N THR A 112 -5.89 2.10 -4.96
CA THR A 112 -4.72 1.50 -5.61
C THR A 112 -4.07 0.52 -4.66
N PHE A 113 -3.74 -0.65 -5.17
CA PHE A 113 -2.96 -1.65 -4.47
C PHE A 113 -1.54 -1.71 -5.04
N VAL A 114 -0.53 -1.81 -4.18
CA VAL A 114 0.87 -1.91 -4.58
C VAL A 114 1.50 -3.17 -3.97
N ASN A 115 1.95 -4.09 -4.81
CA ASN A 115 2.69 -5.26 -4.36
C ASN A 115 4.19 -4.99 -4.44
N ILE A 116 4.90 -5.12 -3.33
CA ILE A 116 6.33 -4.80 -3.23
C ILE A 116 7.12 -6.08 -3.04
N THR A 117 8.02 -6.35 -3.97
CA THR A 117 8.84 -7.56 -4.00
C THR A 117 10.33 -7.23 -4.11
N LYS A 118 11.19 -8.14 -3.66
CA LYS A 118 12.60 -8.12 -4.01
C LYS A 118 12.81 -8.92 -5.29
N THR A 119 13.62 -8.36 -6.18
CA THR A 119 14.02 -9.01 -7.44
C THR A 119 15.55 -9.09 -7.51
N PRO A 120 16.11 -10.02 -8.31
CA PRO A 120 17.55 -10.16 -8.44
C PRO A 120 18.23 -8.84 -8.82
N GLU A 121 19.49 -8.68 -8.40
CA GLU A 121 20.27 -7.48 -8.72
C GLU A 121 20.50 -7.34 -10.24
N TYR A 122 20.41 -6.12 -10.76
CA TYR A 122 20.76 -5.85 -12.17
C TYR A 122 22.27 -5.72 -12.40
N ALA A 123 22.99 -5.25 -11.38
CA ALA A 123 24.43 -5.00 -11.42
C ALA A 123 25.06 -5.36 -10.08
N ALA A 124 26.23 -5.99 -10.14
CA ALA A 124 26.95 -6.45 -8.96
C ALA A 124 27.24 -5.29 -7.99
N GLY A 125 26.94 -5.52 -6.70
CA GLY A 125 27.25 -4.59 -5.62
C GLY A 125 26.14 -3.58 -5.29
N PHE A 126 25.02 -3.59 -6.02
CA PHE A 126 23.86 -2.75 -5.75
C PHE A 126 22.82 -3.41 -4.82
N GLY A 127 22.97 -4.72 -4.58
CA GLY A 127 21.99 -5.53 -3.86
C GLY A 127 20.73 -5.79 -4.70
N PRO A 128 19.73 -6.49 -4.12
CA PRO A 128 18.49 -6.79 -4.83
C PRO A 128 17.78 -5.49 -5.25
N ASN A 129 16.93 -5.56 -6.27
CA ASN A 129 16.04 -4.44 -6.58
C ASN A 129 14.74 -4.57 -5.78
N VAL A 130 14.12 -3.42 -5.49
CA VAL A 130 12.77 -3.35 -4.94
C VAL A 130 11.80 -2.97 -6.04
N ARG A 131 10.95 -3.92 -6.41
CA ARG A 131 9.90 -3.76 -7.41
C ARG A 131 8.58 -3.40 -6.73
N GLN A 132 7.87 -2.42 -7.27
CA GLN A 132 6.54 -1.99 -6.83
C GLN A 132 5.56 -2.19 -8.00
N ASP A 133 4.81 -3.28 -7.96
CA ASP A 133 3.77 -3.57 -8.95
C ASP A 133 2.47 -2.87 -8.56
N ILE A 134 1.97 -2.02 -9.46
CA ILE A 134 0.86 -1.12 -9.19
C ILE A 134 -0.42 -1.65 -9.86
N TYR A 135 -1.48 -1.75 -9.06
CA TYR A 135 -2.78 -2.24 -9.46
C TYR A 135 -3.89 -1.26 -9.09
N ILE A 136 -4.83 -1.02 -10.00
CA ILE A 136 -6.05 -0.25 -9.71
C ILE A 136 -7.21 -1.21 -9.46
N ALA A 137 -7.98 -0.97 -8.40
CA ALA A 137 -9.08 -1.86 -7.99
C ALA A 137 -10.47 -1.21 -8.06
N ASP A 138 -10.59 -0.04 -8.71
CA ASP A 138 -11.86 0.66 -8.78
C ASP A 138 -12.77 0.07 -9.87
N LYS A 139 -13.88 -0.54 -9.42
CA LYS A 139 -14.93 -1.11 -10.26
C LYS A 139 -15.41 -0.18 -11.37
N ALA A 140 -15.39 1.14 -11.18
CA ALA A 140 -15.77 2.09 -12.24
C ALA A 140 -14.84 2.03 -13.46
N TYR A 141 -13.57 1.67 -13.26
CA TYR A 141 -12.61 1.45 -14.33
C TYR A 141 -12.50 -0.02 -14.75
N LEU A 142 -12.99 -0.95 -13.92
CA LEU A 142 -12.97 -2.40 -14.16
C LEU A 142 -14.28 -2.96 -14.70
N VAL A 143 -15.29 -2.14 -15.05
CA VAL A 143 -16.64 -2.60 -15.46
C VAL A 143 -16.61 -3.66 -16.58
N ASN A 144 -15.59 -3.63 -17.43
CA ASN A 144 -15.42 -4.56 -18.56
C ASN A 144 -14.31 -5.61 -18.34
N VAL A 145 -13.70 -5.65 -17.16
CA VAL A 145 -12.61 -6.57 -16.84
C VAL A 145 -13.14 -7.53 -15.78
N GLN A 146 -13.15 -8.85 -16.08
CA GLN A 146 -13.51 -9.88 -15.09
C GLN A 146 -12.48 -10.04 -13.95
N ALA A 147 -11.53 -9.11 -13.84
CA ALA A 147 -10.47 -9.13 -12.86
C ALA A 147 -10.80 -8.22 -11.69
N ASP A 148 -10.38 -8.65 -10.51
CA ASP A 148 -10.52 -7.90 -9.27
C ASP A 148 -9.61 -6.67 -9.19
N TYR A 149 -8.57 -6.63 -10.03
CA TYR A 149 -7.53 -5.62 -10.11
C TYR A 149 -7.04 -5.52 -11.56
N LEU A 150 -6.74 -4.31 -12.02
CA LEU A 150 -6.02 -4.05 -13.26
C LEU A 150 -4.57 -3.72 -12.95
N TYR A 151 -3.63 -4.51 -13.47
CA TYR A 151 -2.21 -4.15 -13.46
C TYR A 151 -1.99 -2.92 -14.35
N VAL A 152 -1.28 -1.93 -13.83
CA VAL A 152 -1.02 -0.67 -14.53
C VAL A 152 0.43 -0.58 -14.96
N THR A 153 1.35 -0.70 -14.01
CA THR A 153 2.79 -0.53 -14.25
C THR A 153 3.59 -1.11 -13.08
N SER A 154 4.91 -1.12 -13.23
CA SER A 154 5.84 -1.44 -12.17
C SER A 154 6.96 -0.41 -12.08
N ILE A 155 7.37 -0.07 -10.86
CA ILE A 155 8.53 0.77 -10.59
C ILE A 155 9.58 -0.11 -9.92
N GLU A 156 10.75 -0.22 -10.54
CA GLU A 156 11.85 -1.01 -10.02
C GLU A 156 13.08 -0.15 -9.82
N GLN A 157 13.71 -0.30 -8.65
CA GLN A 157 14.88 0.47 -8.26
C GLN A 157 15.82 -0.35 -7.37
N PRO A 158 17.13 -0.16 -7.47
CA PRO A 158 18.09 -0.76 -6.56
C PRO A 158 17.77 -0.47 -5.10
N TYR A 159 17.80 -1.50 -4.25
CA TYR A 159 17.54 -1.39 -2.81
C TYR A 159 18.42 -0.32 -2.16
N MET A 160 19.67 -0.19 -2.60
CA MET A 160 20.59 0.80 -2.05
C MET A 160 20.04 2.23 -2.14
N TYR A 161 19.32 2.60 -3.21
CA TYR A 161 18.77 3.96 -3.35
C TYR A 161 17.59 4.24 -2.44
N LEU A 162 17.07 3.23 -1.75
CA LEU A 162 15.97 3.35 -0.81
C LEU A 162 16.42 3.44 0.65
N THR A 163 17.71 3.23 0.92
CA THR A 163 18.25 3.17 2.29
C THR A 163 19.19 4.31 2.66
N TYR A 164 19.34 5.32 1.80
CA TYR A 164 20.14 6.54 2.05
C TYR A 164 19.27 7.74 2.40
#